data_AF-A0A1Y4RZZ7-F1
#
_entry.id   AF-A0A1Y4RZZ7-F1
#
_cell.length_a   1.000
_cell.length_b   1.000
_cell.length_c   1.000
_cell.angle_alpha   90.00
_cell.angle_beta   90.00
_cell.angle_gamma   90.00
#
_symmetry.space_group_name_H-M   'P 1'
#
loop_
_entity.id
_entity.type
_entity.pdbx_description
1 polymer ?
#
loop_
_entity_poly.entity_id
_entity_poly.type
_entity_poly.pdbx_seq_one_letter_code
_entity_poly.pdbx_strand_id
1 'polypeptide(L)'
;MEKTFLPGDVRQRLTDLMKDRKVTQTELARKIGCGDSVLSRFISGQTDKLSNENIIRIARVFNVSTDFLLGITNVPDRKNYAIDELGLSAEAARNLFTEKVNTAVLNRLLESPRFAELTYTLEQYFNDTIAAGFAAQNQMYATLSALTRKTVKSKSGEKTAKDISRLRTSPYQADLATIENQFMLAVKEVKKEIGHDFSVQQAFTKEIAQQMFTELTKGQDMENPHITPEQITESVLDSVSGMEGASSDVLEKFGQALTDLIYGKRQIFLRIS
;
A
#
# COMPACT_ATOMS: atom_id res chain seq x y z
N MET A 1 11.72 -13.20 -11.18
CA MET A 1 11.68 -14.51 -10.50
C MET A 1 12.81 -14.52 -9.48
N GLU A 2 12.49 -14.46 -8.18
CA GLU A 2 13.46 -14.76 -7.11
C GLU A 2 14.01 -16.17 -7.38
N LYS A 3 15.33 -16.31 -7.49
CA LYS A 3 15.97 -17.58 -7.82
C LYS A 3 16.01 -18.43 -6.54
N THR A 4 15.19 -19.47 -6.47
CA THR A 4 15.11 -20.35 -5.30
C THR A 4 16.31 -21.28 -5.28
N PHE A 5 17.17 -21.15 -4.26
CA PHE A 5 18.26 -22.09 -4.04
C PHE A 5 17.72 -23.35 -3.35
N LEU A 6 18.21 -24.51 -3.76
CA LEU A 6 17.86 -25.77 -3.11
C LEU A 6 18.50 -25.82 -1.71
N PRO A 7 17.88 -26.55 -0.76
CA PRO A 7 18.52 -26.82 0.53
C PRO A 7 19.85 -27.53 0.30
N GLY A 8 20.90 -26.99 0.90
CA GLY A 8 22.25 -27.53 0.76
C GLY A 8 23.17 -27.03 1.87
N ASP A 9 24.26 -27.77 2.07
CA ASP A 9 25.31 -27.40 3.00
C ASP A 9 26.14 -26.20 2.47
N VAL A 10 27.04 -25.70 3.32
CA VAL A 10 27.89 -24.53 3.00
C VAL A 10 28.68 -24.75 1.71
N ARG A 11 29.11 -25.98 1.43
CA ARG A 11 29.93 -26.32 0.26
C ARG A 11 29.10 -26.27 -1.01
N GLN A 12 27.90 -26.84 -0.99
CA GLN A 12 26.95 -26.82 -2.11
C GLN A 12 26.54 -25.39 -2.43
N ARG A 13 26.13 -24.61 -1.41
CA ARG A 13 25.72 -23.21 -1.58
C ARG A 13 26.84 -22.33 -2.12
N LEU A 14 28.06 -22.50 -1.62
CA LEU A 14 29.22 -21.79 -2.13
C LEU A 14 29.46 -22.10 -3.61
N THR A 15 29.38 -23.38 -3.98
CA THR A 15 29.56 -23.83 -5.37
C THR A 15 28.48 -23.27 -6.28
N ASP A 16 27.23 -23.24 -5.82
CA ASP A 16 26.11 -22.71 -6.58
C ASP A 16 26.21 -21.19 -6.75
N LEU A 17 26.59 -20.45 -5.70
CA LEU A 17 26.86 -19.01 -5.79
C LEU A 17 28.00 -18.69 -6.77
N MET A 18 29.08 -19.47 -6.75
CA MET A 18 30.19 -19.31 -7.69
C MET A 18 29.76 -19.54 -9.13
N LYS A 19 28.94 -20.58 -9.40
CA LYS A 19 28.39 -20.85 -10.73
C LYS A 19 27.42 -19.73 -11.17
N ASP A 20 26.52 -19.33 -10.29
CA ASP A 20 25.50 -18.32 -10.57
C ASP A 20 26.12 -16.96 -10.92
N ARG A 21 27.09 -16.53 -10.10
CA ARG A 21 27.79 -15.24 -10.27
C ARG A 21 29.00 -15.30 -11.19
N LYS A 22 29.27 -16.47 -11.78
CA LYS A 22 30.41 -16.73 -12.67
C LYS A 22 31.76 -16.32 -12.05
N VAL A 23 31.94 -16.60 -10.76
CA VAL A 23 33.15 -16.31 -10.00
C VAL A 23 33.97 -17.58 -9.87
N THR A 24 35.25 -17.54 -10.27
CA THR A 24 36.17 -18.67 -10.10
C THR A 24 36.65 -18.79 -8.66
N GLN A 25 37.15 -19.97 -8.28
CA GLN A 25 37.68 -20.21 -6.94
C GLN A 25 38.83 -19.26 -6.59
N THR A 26 39.74 -19.05 -7.53
CA THR A 26 40.91 -18.18 -7.36
C THR A 26 40.51 -16.71 -7.21
N GLU A 27 39.52 -16.26 -7.99
CA GLU A 27 38.98 -14.91 -7.84
C GLU A 27 38.30 -14.73 -6.48
N LEU A 28 37.54 -15.72 -6.02
CA LEU A 28 36.90 -15.66 -4.72
C LEU A 28 37.94 -15.62 -3.59
N ALA A 29 38.95 -16.49 -3.63
CA ALA A 29 40.03 -16.53 -2.65
C ALA A 29 40.72 -15.17 -2.54
N ARG A 30 41.03 -14.55 -3.68
CA ARG A 30 41.59 -13.20 -3.75
C ARG A 30 40.64 -12.14 -3.16
N LYS A 31 39.34 -12.19 -3.49
CA LYS A 31 38.34 -11.23 -2.98
C LYS A 31 38.13 -11.33 -1.48
N ILE A 32 38.19 -12.54 -0.90
CA ILE A 32 38.06 -12.73 0.56
C ILE A 32 39.41 -12.67 1.29
N GLY A 33 40.52 -12.51 0.58
CA GLY A 33 41.86 -12.42 1.15
C GLY A 33 42.29 -13.69 1.87
N CYS A 34 41.96 -14.87 1.34
CA CYS A 34 42.45 -16.16 1.83
C CYS A 34 43.32 -16.85 0.77
N GLY A 35 44.11 -17.84 1.18
CA GLY A 35 44.92 -18.63 0.25
C GLY A 35 44.06 -19.54 -0.62
N ASP A 36 44.41 -19.69 -1.90
CA ASP A 36 43.69 -20.54 -2.87
C ASP A 36 43.51 -21.98 -2.37
N SER A 37 44.49 -22.49 -1.63
CA SER A 37 44.47 -23.84 -1.04
C SER A 37 43.36 -24.04 -0.02
N VAL A 38 42.91 -22.98 0.66
CA VAL A 38 41.85 -23.03 1.68
C VAL A 38 40.50 -23.34 1.03
N LEU A 39 40.13 -22.56 -0.01
CA LEU A 39 38.89 -22.82 -0.74
C LEU A 39 38.96 -24.13 -1.52
N SER A 40 40.12 -24.46 -2.11
CA SER A 40 40.33 -25.70 -2.87
C SER A 40 40.05 -26.94 -2.03
N ARG A 41 40.67 -27.04 -0.85
CA ARG A 41 40.47 -28.16 0.08
C ARG A 41 39.04 -28.22 0.60
N PHE A 42 38.41 -27.07 0.88
CA PHE A 42 37.03 -27.05 1.35
C PHE A 42 36.05 -27.55 0.29
N ILE A 43 36.15 -27.05 -0.96
CA ILE A 43 35.25 -27.44 -2.05
C ILE A 43 35.46 -28.90 -2.47
N SER A 44 36.69 -29.41 -2.43
CA SER A 44 37.01 -30.81 -2.75
C SER A 44 36.67 -31.80 -1.63
N GLY A 45 36.25 -31.32 -0.46
CA GLY A 45 35.90 -32.18 0.67
C GLY A 45 37.08 -32.63 1.54
N GLN A 46 38.30 -32.14 1.27
CA GLN A 46 39.48 -32.41 2.11
C GLN A 46 39.47 -31.62 3.42
N THR A 47 38.63 -30.59 3.52
CA THR A 47 38.40 -29.83 4.76
C THR A 47 36.90 -29.67 4.96
N ASP A 48 36.45 -30.01 6.17
CA ASP A 48 35.02 -30.05 6.48
C ASP A 48 34.43 -28.68 6.80
N LYS A 49 35.23 -27.74 7.31
CA LYS A 49 34.75 -26.44 7.81
C LYS A 49 35.58 -25.28 7.31
N LEU A 50 34.91 -24.18 6.97
CA LEU A 50 35.52 -22.87 6.81
C LEU A 50 35.54 -22.14 8.16
N SER A 51 36.51 -21.24 8.35
CA SER A 51 36.50 -20.34 9.50
C SER A 51 35.31 -19.38 9.43
N ASN A 52 34.82 -18.94 10.59
CA ASN A 52 33.75 -17.95 10.69
C ASN A 52 34.08 -16.67 9.92
N GLU A 53 35.35 -16.24 9.97
CA GLU A 53 35.83 -15.07 9.23
C GLU A 53 35.69 -15.25 7.72
N ASN A 54 36.06 -16.41 7.17
CA ASN A 54 35.90 -16.68 5.75
C ASN A 54 34.41 -16.73 5.36
N ILE A 55 33.55 -17.31 6.20
CA ILE A 55 32.10 -17.33 5.97
C ILE A 55 31.53 -15.91 5.88
N ILE A 56 31.91 -15.03 6.83
CA ILE A 56 31.48 -13.61 6.82
C ILE A 56 31.97 -12.88 5.56
N ARG A 57 33.23 -13.09 5.18
CA ARG A 57 33.80 -12.44 3.98
C ARG A 57 33.13 -12.93 2.70
N ILE A 58 32.86 -14.24 2.58
CA ILE A 58 32.12 -14.83 1.45
C ILE A 58 30.71 -14.23 1.38
N ALA A 59 30.01 -14.14 2.52
CA ALA A 59 28.67 -13.55 2.60
C ALA A 59 28.64 -12.12 2.03
N ARG A 60 29.62 -11.31 2.42
CA ARG A 60 29.78 -9.93 1.93
C ARG A 60 30.09 -9.87 0.43
N VAL A 61 30.99 -10.71 -0.07
CA VAL A 61 31.37 -10.73 -1.50
C VAL A 61 30.19 -11.07 -2.39
N PHE A 62 29.33 -12.00 -1.97
CA PHE A 62 28.15 -12.41 -2.73
C PHE A 62 26.88 -11.63 -2.40
N ASN A 63 26.95 -10.69 -1.44
CA ASN A 63 25.80 -9.96 -0.90
C ASN A 63 24.66 -10.89 -0.43
N VAL A 64 25.02 -11.96 0.27
CA VAL A 64 24.09 -12.93 0.87
C VAL A 64 24.21 -12.93 2.39
N SER A 65 23.23 -13.48 3.10
CA SER A 65 23.33 -13.64 4.56
C SER A 65 24.25 -14.82 4.95
N THR A 66 24.83 -14.76 6.14
CA THR A 66 25.55 -15.91 6.72
C THR A 66 24.59 -17.07 6.96
N ASP A 67 23.35 -16.79 7.34
CA ASP A 67 22.29 -17.78 7.53
C ASP A 67 22.00 -18.53 6.24
N PHE A 68 21.99 -17.82 5.11
CA PHE A 68 21.91 -18.44 3.79
C PHE A 68 23.11 -19.35 3.57
N LEU A 69 24.35 -18.86 3.69
CA LEU A 69 25.52 -19.70 3.47
C LEU A 69 25.56 -20.94 4.38
N LEU A 70 25.10 -20.80 5.62
CA LEU A 70 25.09 -21.85 6.63
C LEU A 70 23.95 -22.86 6.49
N GLY A 71 23.03 -22.68 5.54
CA GLY A 71 21.93 -23.62 5.34
C GLY A 71 20.66 -23.33 6.14
N ILE A 72 20.62 -22.22 6.88
CA ILE A 72 19.51 -21.86 7.78
C ILE A 72 18.32 -21.27 7.00
N THR A 73 18.56 -20.55 5.90
CA THR A 73 17.52 -20.01 5.02
C THR A 73 17.82 -20.28 3.55
N ASN A 74 16.80 -20.51 2.71
CA ASN A 74 16.97 -20.71 1.26
C ASN A 74 16.90 -19.40 0.46
N VAL A 75 16.67 -18.27 1.13
CA VAL A 75 16.64 -16.97 0.48
C VAL A 75 18.06 -16.38 0.44
N PRO A 76 18.64 -16.16 -0.75
CA PRO A 76 19.99 -15.64 -0.90
C PRO A 76 20.11 -14.18 -0.47
N ASP A 77 19.07 -13.38 -0.70
CA ASP A 77 19.08 -11.97 -0.37
C ASP A 77 19.30 -11.77 1.13
N ARG A 78 20.07 -10.74 1.47
CA ARG A 78 20.20 -10.28 2.86
C ARG A 78 18.83 -9.78 3.33
N LYS A 79 17.99 -10.68 3.84
CA LYS A 79 16.72 -10.36 4.49
C LYS A 79 16.90 -10.02 5.98
N ASN A 80 18.08 -10.28 6.53
CA ASN A 80 18.45 -9.91 7.89
C ASN A 80 19.06 -8.50 7.92
N TYR A 81 18.22 -7.49 7.71
CA TYR A 81 18.56 -6.10 8.01
C TYR A 81 18.42 -5.88 9.52
N ALA A 82 19.35 -5.14 10.11
CA ALA A 82 19.11 -4.66 11.47
C ALA A 82 17.94 -3.67 11.44
N ILE A 83 17.12 -3.66 12.49
CA ILE A 83 15.96 -2.75 12.60
C ILE A 83 16.40 -1.29 12.43
N ASP A 84 17.54 -0.94 13.02
CA ASP A 84 18.14 0.40 12.93
C ASP A 84 18.61 0.75 11.51
N GLU A 85 19.09 -0.23 10.73
CA GLU A 85 19.50 -0.03 9.31
C GLU A 85 18.28 0.33 8.42
N LEU A 86 17.08 -0.09 8.82
CA LEU A 86 15.84 0.21 8.10
C LEU A 86 15.19 1.53 8.55
N GLY A 87 15.76 2.22 9.54
CA GLY A 87 15.17 3.41 10.15
C GLY A 87 13.87 3.12 10.92
N LEU A 88 13.58 1.84 11.23
CA LEU A 88 12.41 1.45 11.98
C LEU A 88 12.66 1.61 13.49
N SER A 89 11.64 2.02 14.23
CA SER A 89 11.68 1.93 15.69
C SER A 89 11.49 0.48 16.16
N ALA A 90 11.96 0.17 17.37
CA ALA A 90 11.72 -1.13 17.98
C ALA A 90 10.22 -1.47 18.10
N GLU A 91 9.37 -0.45 18.29
CA GLU A 91 7.92 -0.64 18.32
C GLU A 91 7.33 -0.93 16.94
N ALA A 92 7.74 -0.19 15.90
CA ALA A 92 7.30 -0.45 14.53
C ALA A 92 7.67 -1.88 14.10
N ALA A 93 8.91 -2.30 14.37
CA ALA A 93 9.36 -3.66 14.10
C ALA A 93 8.54 -4.72 14.86
N ARG A 94 8.23 -4.49 16.15
CA ARG A 94 7.35 -5.39 16.91
C ARG A 94 5.95 -5.48 16.32
N ASN A 95 5.38 -4.37 15.85
CA ASN A 95 4.04 -4.37 15.26
C ASN A 95 4.00 -5.19 13.95
N LEU A 96 5.07 -5.16 13.16
CA LEU A 96 5.23 -6.00 11.98
C LEU A 96 5.39 -7.48 12.35
N PHE A 97 6.24 -7.77 13.34
CA PHE A 97 6.51 -9.14 13.77
C PHE A 97 5.32 -9.82 14.45
N THR A 98 4.51 -9.05 15.19
CA THR A 98 3.35 -9.56 15.93
C THR A 98 2.04 -9.47 15.14
N GLU A 99 2.11 -9.20 13.83
CA GLU A 99 0.95 -9.12 12.93
C GLU A 99 -0.14 -8.12 13.36
N LYS A 100 0.23 -7.11 14.17
CA LYS A 100 -0.67 -5.99 14.50
C LYS A 100 -0.95 -5.10 13.29
N VAL A 101 -0.10 -5.18 12.27
CA VAL A 101 -0.25 -4.51 10.98
C VAL A 101 -0.29 -5.58 9.90
N ASN A 102 -1.18 -5.43 8.91
CA ASN A 102 -1.22 -6.29 7.75
C ASN A 102 0.03 -6.04 6.88
N THR A 103 1.03 -6.91 7.01
CA THR A 103 2.32 -6.80 6.32
C THR A 103 2.18 -6.93 4.81
N ALA A 104 1.21 -7.69 4.30
CA ALA A 104 0.96 -7.81 2.87
C ALA A 104 0.47 -6.48 2.26
N VAL A 105 -0.40 -5.76 2.97
CA VAL A 105 -0.84 -4.41 2.55
C VAL A 105 0.31 -3.42 2.65
N LEU A 106 1.07 -3.48 3.74
CA LEU A 106 2.20 -2.57 3.95
C LEU A 106 3.28 -2.76 2.87
N ASN A 107 3.65 -3.99 2.53
CA ASN A 107 4.63 -4.25 1.48
C ASN A 107 4.20 -3.62 0.15
N ARG A 108 2.93 -3.79 -0.25
CA ARG A 108 2.40 -3.18 -1.47
C ARG A 108 2.44 -1.65 -1.43
N LEU A 109 2.15 -1.04 -0.27
CA LEU A 109 2.27 0.41 -0.10
C LEU A 109 3.73 0.84 -0.20
N LEU A 110 4.66 0.17 0.48
CA LEU A 110 6.10 0.50 0.45
C LEU A 110 6.72 0.31 -0.94
N GLU A 111 6.19 -0.60 -1.75
CA GLU A 111 6.60 -0.83 -3.14
C GLU A 111 6.01 0.19 -4.12
N SER A 112 4.95 0.93 -3.75
CA SER A 112 4.33 1.97 -4.58
C SER A 112 5.22 3.23 -4.64
N PRO A 113 5.65 3.67 -5.84
CA PRO A 113 6.41 4.91 -5.99
C PRO A 113 5.64 6.14 -5.49
N ARG A 114 4.31 6.15 -5.65
CA ARG A 114 3.47 7.26 -5.16
C ARG A 114 3.43 7.34 -3.65
N PHE A 115 3.38 6.19 -2.99
CA PHE A 115 3.44 6.15 -1.54
C PHE A 115 4.83 6.56 -1.02
N ALA A 116 5.90 6.17 -1.71
CA ALA A 116 7.26 6.64 -1.37
C ALA A 116 7.34 8.18 -1.40
N GLU A 117 6.88 8.82 -2.48
CA GLU A 117 6.82 10.29 -2.59
C GLU A 117 5.93 10.94 -1.50
N LEU A 118 4.83 10.27 -1.13
CA LEU A 118 3.98 10.73 -0.05
C LEU A 118 4.71 10.77 1.29
N THR A 119 5.63 9.84 1.57
CA THR A 119 6.39 9.84 2.84
C THR A 119 7.23 11.11 3.01
N TYR A 120 7.85 11.61 1.95
CA TYR A 120 8.57 12.89 1.96
C TYR A 120 7.64 14.09 2.10
N THR A 121 6.45 14.02 1.49
CA THR A 121 5.42 15.07 1.66
C THR A 121 4.94 15.13 3.11
N LEU A 122 4.75 13.97 3.75
CA LEU A 122 4.38 13.86 5.16
C LEU A 122 5.49 14.40 6.08
N GLU A 123 6.76 14.12 5.78
CA GLU A 123 7.88 14.71 6.50
C GLU A 123 7.84 16.24 6.47
N GLN A 124 7.63 16.84 5.28
CA GLN A 124 7.52 18.30 5.15
C GLN A 124 6.34 18.88 5.95
N TYR A 125 5.21 18.16 5.95
CA TYR A 125 4.04 18.53 6.72
C TYR A 125 4.28 18.43 8.23
N PHE A 126 5.00 17.41 8.70
CA PHE A 126 5.34 17.23 10.12
C PHE A 126 6.44 18.18 10.60
N ASN A 127 7.33 18.63 9.72
CA ASN A 127 8.45 19.51 10.05
C ASN A 127 8.09 21.01 10.06
N ASP A 128 6.80 21.38 10.06
CA ASP A 128 6.25 22.75 10.18
C ASP A 128 6.86 23.83 9.26
N THR A 129 7.67 23.45 8.26
CA THR A 129 8.46 24.40 7.47
C THR A 129 7.56 25.25 6.58
N ILE A 130 6.49 24.65 6.05
CA ILE A 130 5.44 25.34 5.30
C ILE A 130 4.51 26.12 6.25
N ALA A 131 4.23 25.56 7.44
CA ALA A 131 3.42 26.22 8.46
C ALA A 131 4.06 27.53 8.96
N ALA A 132 5.38 27.57 9.10
CA ALA A 132 6.14 28.78 9.42
C ALA A 132 5.99 29.87 8.34
N GLY A 133 6.01 29.49 7.06
CA GLY A 133 5.76 30.39 5.93
C GLY A 133 4.35 31.00 5.96
N PHE A 134 3.32 30.17 6.15
CA PHE A 134 1.94 30.64 6.30
C PHE A 134 1.72 31.48 7.57
N ALA A 135 2.41 31.17 8.67
CA ALA A 135 2.38 31.98 9.88
C ALA A 135 2.95 33.38 9.63
N ALA A 136 4.10 33.48 8.95
CA ALA A 136 4.69 34.76 8.55
C ALA A 136 3.76 35.55 7.61
N GLN A 137 3.16 34.89 6.61
CA GLN A 137 2.20 35.49 5.69
C GLN A 137 0.93 35.98 6.42
N ASN A 138 0.39 35.18 7.34
CA ASN A 138 -0.77 35.55 8.15
C ASN A 138 -0.49 36.74 9.07
N GLN A 139 0.72 36.80 9.63
CA GLN A 139 1.18 37.96 10.42
C GLN A 139 1.28 39.22 9.55
N MET A 140 1.76 39.09 8.31
CA MET A 140 1.80 40.21 7.35
C MET A 140 0.38 40.71 7.02
N TYR A 141 -0.58 39.81 6.73
CA TYR A 141 -1.97 40.20 6.51
C TYR A 141 -2.62 40.84 7.75
N ALA A 142 -2.29 40.36 8.95
CA ALA A 142 -2.77 40.97 10.20
C ALA A 142 -2.25 42.41 10.34
N THR A 143 -0.95 42.62 10.10
CA THR A 143 -0.31 43.94 10.14
C THR A 143 -0.88 44.88 9.08
N LEU A 144 -1.01 44.42 7.84
CA LEU A 144 -1.61 45.21 6.75
C LEU A 144 -3.05 45.59 7.07
N SER A 145 -3.88 44.66 7.52
CA SER A 145 -5.25 44.94 7.96
C SER A 145 -5.29 45.98 9.10
N ALA A 146 -4.39 45.88 10.08
CA ALA A 146 -4.32 46.82 11.20
C ALA A 146 -3.89 48.22 10.75
N LEU A 147 -2.88 48.29 9.86
CA LEU A 147 -2.41 49.55 9.27
C LEU A 147 -3.51 50.19 8.43
N THR A 148 -4.21 49.45 7.57
CA THR A 148 -5.33 49.96 6.76
C THR A 148 -6.43 50.56 7.63
N ARG A 149 -6.81 49.91 8.75
CA ARG A 149 -7.78 50.49 9.71
C ARG A 149 -7.26 51.77 10.36
N LYS A 150 -5.97 51.84 10.64
CA LYS A 150 -5.34 52.99 11.31
C LYS A 150 -5.22 54.20 10.38
N THR A 151 -4.86 53.98 9.11
CA THR A 151 -4.57 55.03 8.14
C THR A 151 -5.79 55.48 7.34
N VAL A 152 -6.72 54.57 7.00
CA VAL A 152 -7.88 54.88 6.16
C VAL A 152 -9.17 54.83 7.00
N LYS A 153 -9.55 55.98 7.57
CA LYS A 153 -10.71 56.14 8.46
C LYS A 153 -12.05 56.29 7.70
N SER A 154 -12.29 55.43 6.71
CA SER A 154 -13.52 55.41 5.92
C SER A 154 -14.19 54.04 5.95
N LYS A 155 -15.49 53.96 5.64
CA LYS A 155 -16.20 52.68 5.45
C LYS A 155 -15.53 51.79 4.39
N SER A 156 -14.93 52.41 3.37
CA SER A 156 -14.15 51.70 2.36
C SER A 156 -12.88 51.10 2.97
N GLY A 157 -12.13 51.85 3.79
CA GLY A 157 -10.96 51.36 4.51
C GLY A 157 -11.26 50.21 5.48
N GLU A 158 -12.39 50.27 6.19
CA GLU A 158 -12.84 49.16 7.04
C GLU A 158 -13.16 47.88 6.26
N LYS A 159 -13.82 48.02 5.10
CA LYS A 159 -14.12 46.91 4.21
C LYS A 159 -12.83 46.28 3.66
N THR A 160 -11.91 47.10 3.15
CA THR A 160 -10.61 46.65 2.65
C THR A 160 -9.80 45.94 3.73
N ALA A 161 -9.76 46.44 4.97
CA ALA A 161 -9.09 45.77 6.07
C ALA A 161 -9.71 44.40 6.41
N LYS A 162 -11.04 44.30 6.36
CA LYS A 162 -11.74 43.01 6.54
C LYS A 162 -11.39 42.03 5.42
N ASP A 163 -11.33 42.51 4.18
CA ASP A 163 -10.99 41.67 3.03
C ASP A 163 -9.53 41.17 3.12
N ILE A 164 -8.57 42.02 3.51
CA ILE A 164 -7.18 41.60 3.78
C ILE A 164 -7.12 40.54 4.89
N SER A 165 -7.90 40.69 5.96
CA SER A 165 -7.94 39.70 7.05
C SER A 165 -8.48 38.34 6.62
N ARG A 166 -9.31 38.28 5.58
CA ARG A 166 -9.88 37.03 5.03
C ARG A 166 -8.92 36.25 4.13
N LEU A 167 -7.82 36.88 3.69
CA LEU A 167 -6.78 36.22 2.89
C LEU A 167 -5.88 35.29 3.73
N ARG A 168 -6.04 35.27 5.05
CA ARG A 168 -5.29 34.37 5.92
C ARG A 168 -5.64 32.92 5.61
N THR A 169 -4.61 32.10 5.41
CA THR A 169 -4.76 30.67 5.12
C THR A 169 -4.53 29.87 6.39
N SER A 170 -5.34 28.84 6.63
CA SER A 170 -5.04 27.87 7.68
C SER A 170 -3.76 27.13 7.27
N PRO A 171 -2.67 27.19 8.08
CA PRO A 171 -1.36 26.69 7.68
C PRO A 171 -1.34 25.22 7.25
N TYR A 172 -2.35 24.43 7.63
CA TYR A 172 -2.38 22.97 7.46
C TYR A 172 -3.47 22.46 6.50
N GLN A 173 -4.46 23.27 6.11
CA GLN A 173 -5.62 22.76 5.35
C GLN A 173 -5.29 22.46 3.88
N ALA A 174 -4.44 23.29 3.25
CA ALA A 174 -4.02 23.05 1.86
C ALA A 174 -3.11 21.82 1.74
N ASP A 175 -2.23 21.63 2.73
CA ASP A 175 -1.31 20.49 2.78
C ASP A 175 -2.07 19.19 3.06
N LEU A 176 -3.05 19.20 3.97
CA LEU A 176 -3.86 18.03 4.29
C LEU A 176 -4.67 17.54 3.07
N ALA A 177 -5.34 18.42 2.33
CA ALA A 177 -6.08 18.03 1.13
C ALA A 177 -5.15 17.46 0.04
N THR A 178 -3.92 17.97 -0.05
CA THR A 178 -2.91 17.46 -0.96
C THR A 178 -2.45 16.06 -0.55
N ILE A 179 -2.15 15.86 0.74
CA ILE A 179 -1.77 14.58 1.33
C ILE A 179 -2.88 13.53 1.12
N GLU A 180 -4.14 13.89 1.41
CA GLU A 180 -5.30 13.02 1.20
C GLU A 180 -5.40 12.57 -0.26
N ASN A 181 -5.30 13.51 -1.20
CA ASN A 181 -5.38 13.18 -2.62
C ASN A 181 -4.22 12.26 -3.06
N GLN A 182 -2.99 12.57 -2.66
CA GLN A 182 -1.82 11.75 -3.00
C GLN A 182 -1.91 10.35 -2.39
N PHE A 183 -2.36 10.24 -1.14
CA PHE A 183 -2.60 8.95 -0.50
C PHE A 183 -3.64 8.13 -1.26
N MET A 184 -4.77 8.73 -1.63
CA MET A 184 -5.81 8.05 -2.40
C MET A 184 -5.33 7.62 -3.79
N LEU A 185 -4.43 8.36 -4.42
CA LEU A 185 -3.79 7.97 -5.67
C LEU A 185 -2.87 6.75 -5.48
N ALA A 186 -2.07 6.72 -4.42
CA ALA A 186 -1.24 5.55 -4.08
C ALA A 186 -2.09 4.30 -3.82
N VAL A 187 -3.19 4.43 -3.05
CA VAL A 187 -4.12 3.32 -2.80
C VAL A 187 -4.74 2.80 -4.10
N LYS A 188 -5.12 3.69 -5.03
CA LYS A 188 -5.68 3.30 -6.34
C LYS A 188 -4.65 2.59 -7.22
N GLU A 189 -3.40 3.03 -7.20
CA GLU A 189 -2.29 2.38 -7.91
C GLU A 189 -2.07 0.97 -7.39
N VAL A 190 -1.91 0.81 -6.07
CA VAL A 190 -1.78 -0.50 -5.43
C VAL A 190 -2.96 -1.40 -5.79
N LYS A 191 -4.20 -0.89 -5.68
CA LYS A 191 -5.42 -1.64 -6.04
C LYS A 191 -5.41 -2.13 -7.50
N LYS A 192 -4.86 -1.34 -8.42
CA LYS A 192 -4.74 -1.71 -9.84
C LYS A 192 -3.70 -2.82 -10.03
N GLU A 193 -2.57 -2.76 -9.33
CA GLU A 193 -1.50 -3.76 -9.38
C GLU A 193 -1.89 -5.11 -8.76
N ILE A 194 -2.78 -5.10 -7.75
CA ILE A 194 -3.37 -6.36 -7.21
C ILE A 194 -4.07 -7.16 -8.33
N GLY A 195 -4.44 -6.48 -9.41
CA GLY A 195 -5.31 -7.06 -10.41
C GLY A 195 -6.74 -7.04 -9.90
N HIS A 196 -7.62 -7.06 -10.86
CA HIS A 196 -9.05 -7.14 -10.66
C HIS A 196 -9.44 -8.48 -11.24
N ASP A 197 -9.73 -9.45 -10.38
CA ASP A 197 -10.39 -10.67 -10.81
C ASP A 197 -11.88 -10.41 -11.06
N PHE A 198 -12.14 -9.37 -11.86
CA PHE A 198 -13.40 -9.18 -12.56
C PHE A 198 -13.40 -9.97 -13.87
N SER A 199 -12.46 -10.91 -14.05
CA SER A 199 -12.53 -11.88 -15.14
C SER A 199 -13.69 -12.86 -14.95
N VAL A 200 -14.20 -12.99 -13.72
CA VAL A 200 -15.57 -13.45 -13.43
C VAL A 200 -16.57 -12.31 -13.73
N GLN A 201 -16.49 -11.74 -14.92
CA GLN A 201 -17.69 -11.20 -15.55
C GLN A 201 -18.53 -12.42 -15.91
N GLN A 202 -19.34 -12.90 -14.96
CA GLN A 202 -20.69 -13.23 -15.36
C GLN A 202 -21.24 -11.89 -15.85
N ALA A 203 -21.11 -11.65 -17.16
CA ALA A 203 -21.86 -10.59 -17.80
C ALA A 203 -23.28 -10.75 -17.26
N PHE A 204 -23.84 -9.69 -16.69
CA PHE A 204 -25.24 -9.65 -16.35
C PHE A 204 -25.96 -9.79 -17.69
N THR A 205 -26.16 -11.04 -18.12
CA THR A 205 -26.54 -11.31 -19.49
C THR A 205 -27.99 -10.93 -19.67
N LYS A 206 -28.40 -10.74 -20.92
CA LYS A 206 -29.80 -10.48 -21.24
C LYS A 206 -30.71 -11.59 -20.66
N GLU A 207 -30.21 -12.82 -20.60
CA GLU A 207 -30.89 -13.98 -20.05
C GLU A 207 -31.09 -13.87 -18.53
N ILE A 208 -30.06 -13.46 -17.77
CA ILE A 208 -30.17 -13.25 -16.31
C ILE A 208 -31.15 -12.12 -16.00
N ALA A 209 -31.08 -11.02 -16.75
CA ALA A 209 -32.01 -9.89 -16.59
C ALA A 209 -33.46 -10.29 -16.92
N GLN A 210 -33.68 -11.13 -17.93
CA GLN A 210 -35.01 -11.64 -18.28
C GLN A 210 -35.57 -12.61 -17.24
N GLN A 211 -34.73 -13.51 -16.70
CA GLN A 211 -35.13 -14.41 -15.61
C GLN A 211 -35.52 -13.62 -14.36
N MET A 212 -34.69 -12.64 -13.99
CA MET A 212 -34.95 -11.76 -12.85
C MET A 212 -36.27 -10.98 -13.03
N PHE A 213 -36.50 -10.39 -14.22
CA PHE A 213 -37.75 -9.70 -14.52
C PHE A 213 -38.97 -10.64 -14.45
N THR A 214 -38.83 -11.87 -14.96
CA THR A 214 -39.91 -12.87 -14.96
C THR A 214 -40.31 -13.28 -13.54
N GLU A 215 -39.33 -13.52 -12.65
CA GLU A 215 -39.62 -13.87 -11.26
C GLU A 215 -40.17 -12.68 -10.47
N LEU A 216 -39.63 -11.46 -10.67
CA LEU A 216 -40.11 -10.25 -9.99
C LEU A 216 -41.56 -9.87 -10.37
N THR A 217 -41.99 -10.18 -11.59
CA THR A 217 -43.33 -9.85 -12.11
C THR A 217 -44.31 -11.01 -12.05
N LYS A 218 -43.88 -12.17 -11.55
CA LYS A 218 -44.68 -13.40 -11.49
C LYS A 218 -45.93 -13.20 -10.65
N GLY A 219 -47.10 -13.38 -11.28
CA GLY A 219 -48.39 -13.22 -10.62
C GLY A 219 -48.76 -11.77 -10.29
N GLN A 220 -48.01 -10.78 -10.79
CA GLN A 220 -48.34 -9.37 -10.68
C GLN A 220 -49.21 -8.90 -11.85
N ASP A 221 -49.97 -7.84 -11.63
CA ASP A 221 -50.63 -7.10 -12.69
C ASP A 221 -49.58 -6.37 -13.53
N MET A 222 -49.50 -6.68 -14.82
CA MET A 222 -48.53 -6.06 -15.72
C MET A 222 -48.90 -4.63 -16.11
N GLU A 223 -50.14 -4.19 -15.88
CA GLU A 223 -50.52 -2.78 -16.04
C GLU A 223 -50.02 -1.91 -14.86
N ASN A 224 -49.85 -2.50 -13.67
CA ASN A 224 -49.33 -1.81 -12.49
C ASN A 224 -48.51 -2.74 -11.57
N PRO A 225 -47.28 -3.12 -11.96
CA PRO A 225 -46.45 -4.02 -11.18
C PRO A 225 -45.97 -3.33 -9.89
N HIS A 226 -46.01 -4.05 -8.77
CA HIS A 226 -45.54 -3.54 -7.48
C HIS A 226 -44.34 -4.34 -7.00
N ILE A 227 -43.16 -3.90 -7.41
CA ILE A 227 -41.88 -4.50 -7.02
C ILE A 227 -41.29 -3.72 -5.84
N THR A 228 -41.00 -4.40 -4.72
CA THR A 228 -40.38 -3.77 -3.55
C THR A 228 -38.84 -3.80 -3.62
N PRO A 229 -38.14 -2.88 -2.92
CA PRO A 229 -36.69 -2.93 -2.78
C PRO A 229 -36.16 -4.27 -2.28
N GLU A 230 -36.86 -4.91 -1.35
CA GLU A 230 -36.50 -6.22 -0.79
C GLU A 230 -36.53 -7.31 -1.85
N GLN A 231 -37.56 -7.33 -2.70
CA GLN A 231 -37.69 -8.31 -3.79
C GLN A 231 -36.56 -8.17 -4.81
N ILE A 232 -36.13 -6.94 -5.10
CA ILE A 232 -34.98 -6.67 -5.97
C ILE A 232 -33.69 -7.18 -5.31
N THR A 233 -33.49 -6.88 -4.02
CA THR A 233 -32.32 -7.34 -3.28
C THR A 233 -32.24 -8.87 -3.25
N GLU A 234 -33.34 -9.55 -2.93
CA GLU A 234 -33.42 -11.02 -2.87
C GLU A 234 -33.10 -11.64 -4.24
N SER A 235 -33.68 -11.10 -5.32
CA SER A 235 -33.41 -11.59 -6.68
C SER A 235 -31.95 -11.41 -7.10
N VAL A 236 -31.31 -10.32 -6.67
CA VAL A 236 -29.88 -10.09 -6.92
C VAL A 236 -29.02 -11.04 -6.08
N LEU A 237 -29.37 -11.28 -4.81
CA LEU A 237 -28.67 -12.23 -3.94
C LEU A 237 -28.73 -13.65 -4.48
N ASP A 238 -29.88 -14.10 -4.95
CA ASP A 238 -30.05 -15.41 -5.58
C ASP A 238 -29.13 -15.57 -6.79
N SER A 239 -29.00 -14.52 -7.62
CA SER A 239 -28.14 -14.55 -8.81
C SER A 239 -26.64 -14.67 -8.51
N VAL A 240 -26.19 -14.26 -7.32
CA VAL A 240 -24.77 -14.28 -6.92
C VAL A 240 -24.44 -15.33 -5.86
N SER A 241 -25.46 -16.01 -5.31
CA SER A 241 -25.32 -17.03 -4.25
C SER A 241 -24.42 -18.20 -4.62
N GLY A 242 -24.28 -18.52 -5.92
CA GLY A 242 -23.41 -19.58 -6.43
C GLY A 242 -21.97 -19.16 -6.75
N MET A 243 -21.58 -17.91 -6.51
CA MET A 243 -20.24 -17.41 -6.83
C MET A 243 -19.18 -17.85 -5.82
N GLU A 244 -17.96 -18.08 -6.29
CA GLU A 244 -16.81 -18.38 -5.43
C GLU A 244 -16.56 -17.20 -4.48
N GLY A 245 -16.62 -17.45 -3.17
CA GLY A 245 -16.49 -16.41 -2.13
C GLY A 245 -17.81 -15.85 -1.59
N ALA A 246 -18.97 -16.28 -2.11
CA ALA A 246 -20.30 -15.91 -1.61
C ALA A 246 -20.67 -16.65 -0.31
N SER A 247 -19.94 -16.37 0.78
CA SER A 247 -20.32 -16.89 2.10
C SER A 247 -21.61 -16.23 2.61
N SER A 248 -22.34 -16.90 3.50
CA SER A 248 -23.60 -16.39 4.06
C SER A 248 -23.46 -14.98 4.66
N ASP A 249 -22.36 -14.71 5.37
CA ASP A 249 -22.10 -13.40 6.01
C ASP A 249 -21.79 -12.31 4.97
N VAL A 250 -21.14 -12.67 3.85
CA VAL A 250 -20.87 -11.72 2.75
C VAL A 250 -22.16 -11.39 2.00
N LEU A 251 -23.01 -12.39 1.74
CA LEU A 251 -24.30 -12.20 1.08
C LEU A 251 -25.26 -11.35 1.93
N GLU A 252 -25.30 -11.57 3.24
CA GLU A 252 -26.14 -10.78 4.16
C GLU A 252 -25.72 -9.29 4.17
N LYS A 253 -24.42 -9.02 4.30
CA LYS A 253 -23.88 -7.64 4.26
C LYS A 253 -24.12 -6.97 2.91
N PHE A 254 -23.96 -7.72 1.82
CA PHE A 254 -24.23 -7.23 0.48
C PHE A 254 -25.71 -6.90 0.28
N GLY A 255 -26.61 -7.78 0.74
CA GLY A 255 -28.05 -7.59 0.69
C GLY A 255 -28.51 -6.33 1.44
N GLN A 256 -27.99 -6.11 2.65
CA GLN A 256 -28.30 -4.91 3.43
C GLN A 256 -27.84 -3.63 2.70
N ALA A 257 -26.60 -3.62 2.20
CA ALA A 257 -26.05 -2.46 1.48
C ALA A 257 -26.81 -2.15 0.19
N LEU A 258 -27.25 -3.17 -0.56
CA LEU A 258 -28.09 -3.01 -1.75
C LEU A 258 -29.45 -2.41 -1.41
N THR A 259 -30.10 -2.92 -0.37
CA THR A 259 -31.40 -2.44 0.09
C THR A 259 -31.32 -0.96 0.48
N ASP A 260 -30.33 -0.59 1.28
CA ASP A 260 -30.09 0.80 1.70
C ASP A 260 -29.85 1.73 0.50
N LEU A 261 -29.11 1.25 -0.51
CA LEU A 261 -28.86 1.99 -1.75
C LEU A 261 -30.14 2.25 -2.54
N ILE A 262 -31.01 1.23 -2.69
CA ILE A 262 -32.28 1.34 -3.42
C ILE A 262 -33.21 2.34 -2.70
N TYR A 263 -33.32 2.24 -1.37
CA TYR A 263 -34.08 3.19 -0.56
C TYR A 263 -33.53 4.62 -0.68
N GLY A 264 -32.22 4.79 -0.64
CA GLY A 264 -31.56 6.10 -0.82
C GLY A 264 -31.87 6.74 -2.18
N LYS A 265 -31.85 5.97 -3.27
CA LYS A 265 -32.19 6.48 -4.61
C LYS A 265 -33.67 6.86 -4.76
N ARG A 266 -34.58 6.11 -4.13
CA ARG A 266 -36.03 6.40 -4.15
C ARG A 266 -36.36 7.73 -3.49
N GLN A 267 -35.66 8.10 -2.40
CA GLN A 267 -35.83 9.40 -1.73
C GLN A 267 -35.31 10.59 -2.54
N ILE A 268 -34.28 10.40 -3.35
CA ILE A 268 -33.75 11.46 -4.24
C ILE A 268 -34.75 11.75 -5.37
N PHE A 269 -35.39 10.72 -5.92
CA PHE A 269 -36.36 10.87 -7.01
C PHE A 269 -37.66 11.59 -6.57
N LEU A 270 -38.13 11.32 -5.35
CA LEU A 270 -39.30 11.98 -4.75
C LEU A 270 -39.08 13.44 -4.33
N ARG A 271 -37.81 13.90 -4.27
CA ARG A 271 -37.46 15.30 -3.94
C ARG A 271 -37.33 16.20 -5.17
N ILE A 272 -37.31 15.62 -6.38
CA ILE A 272 -37.10 16.32 -7.65
C ILE A 272 -38.41 16.37 -8.47
N SER A 273 -39.46 15.67 -8.02
CA SER A 273 -40.81 15.64 -8.60
C SER A 273 -41.75 16.54 -7.81
#